data_AF-A0A7Z7YSW0-F1
#
_entry.id   AF-A0A7Z7YSW0-F1
#
_cell.length_a   1.000
_cell.length_b   1.000
_cell.length_c   1.000
_cell.angle_alpha   90.00
_cell.angle_beta   90.00
_cell.angle_gamma   90.00
#
_symmetry.space_group_name_H-M   'P 1'
#
loop_
_entity.id
_entity.type
_entity.pdbx_description
1 polymer ?
#
loop_
_entity_poly.entity_id
_entity_poly.type
_entity_poly.pdbx_seq_one_letter_code
_entity_poly.pdbx_strand_id
1 'polypeptide(L)'
;TPNTLRGINILVLPEANIPFKKREQQAMLNFVEKGGNIIFIADHYNADRNLNRFDSSEVMNGYRRGAYQDITKDLTNEEKHSKAMRNVKSSDWLSEHFGVRFRYNALGDLNTQNIVSSSDSFGITEGVHS
;
A
#
# COMPACT_ATOMS: atom_id res chain seq x y z
N THR A 1 6.72 -4.77 16.37
CA THR A 1 7.71 -5.88 16.40
C THR A 1 7.09 -7.06 17.14
N PRO A 2 7.68 -8.27 17.15
CA PRO A 2 7.02 -9.44 17.76
C PRO A 2 6.66 -9.23 19.23
N ASN A 3 7.54 -8.58 20.01
CA ASN A 3 7.28 -8.31 21.42
C ASN A 3 6.08 -7.38 21.65
N THR A 4 5.85 -6.41 20.75
CA THR A 4 4.71 -5.48 20.81
C THR A 4 3.38 -6.17 20.56
N LEU A 5 3.38 -7.26 19.79
CA LEU A 5 2.16 -7.97 19.39
C LEU A 5 1.77 -9.11 20.35
N ARG A 6 2.56 -9.35 21.41
CA ARG A 6 2.22 -10.39 22.40
C ARG A 6 0.96 -10.01 23.17
N GLY A 7 0.00 -10.94 23.25
CA GLY A 7 -1.27 -10.73 23.94
C GLY A 7 -2.28 -9.85 23.18
N ILE A 8 -1.95 -9.41 21.96
CA ILE A 8 -2.87 -8.68 21.09
C ILE A 8 -3.72 -9.67 20.29
N ASN A 9 -5.01 -9.41 20.15
CA ASN A 9 -5.90 -10.22 19.30
C ASN A 9 -6.13 -9.59 17.92
N ILE A 10 -6.17 -8.26 17.88
CA ILE A 10 -6.40 -7.48 16.67
C ILE A 10 -5.38 -6.34 16.60
N LEU A 11 -4.65 -6.25 15.49
CA LEU A 11 -3.80 -5.11 15.15
C LEU A 11 -4.53 -4.25 14.13
N VAL A 12 -4.74 -2.97 14.45
CA VAL A 12 -5.30 -1.98 13.52
C VAL A 12 -4.17 -1.09 13.02
N LEU A 13 -4.05 -0.92 11.71
CA LEU A 13 -3.06 -0.08 11.05
C LEU A 13 -3.80 1.04 10.31
N PRO A 14 -4.11 2.16 11.00
CA PRO A 14 -4.76 3.30 10.38
C PRO A 14 -3.74 4.17 9.68
N GLU A 15 -3.84 4.26 8.35
CA GLU A 15 -3.09 5.19 7.51
C GLU A 15 -1.59 5.23 7.84
N ALA A 16 -0.94 4.07 7.81
CA ALA A 16 0.50 3.98 8.07
C ALA A 16 1.26 4.84 7.05
N ASN A 17 1.90 5.92 7.52
CA ASN A 17 2.62 6.88 6.68
C ASN A 17 4.15 6.76 6.81
N ILE A 18 4.67 5.66 7.37
CA ILE A 18 6.12 5.36 7.43
C ILE A 18 6.33 3.97 6.85
N PRO A 19 7.22 3.77 5.85
CA PRO A 19 7.42 2.48 5.23
C PRO A 19 7.79 1.41 6.25
N PHE A 20 7.12 0.25 6.18
CA PHE A 20 7.39 -0.84 7.09
C PHE A 20 8.78 -1.42 6.84
N LYS A 21 9.50 -1.69 7.92
CA LYS A 21 10.78 -2.39 7.85
C LYS A 21 10.51 -3.87 7.63
N LYS A 22 11.49 -4.56 7.03
CA LYS A 22 11.41 -6.03 6.84
C LYS A 22 11.04 -6.78 8.12
N ARG A 23 11.59 -6.35 9.27
CA ARG A 23 11.29 -6.95 10.58
C ARG A 23 9.86 -6.70 11.08
N GLU A 24 9.26 -5.59 10.68
CA GLU A 24 7.88 -5.22 11.06
C GLU A 24 6.90 -6.01 10.20
N GLN A 25 7.14 -6.06 8.89
CA GLN A 25 6.47 -6.97 7.97
C GLN A 25 6.50 -8.42 8.48
N GLN A 26 7.67 -8.97 8.80
CA GLN A 26 7.76 -10.33 9.34
C GLN A 26 6.99 -10.50 10.66
N ALA A 27 6.98 -9.48 11.53
CA ALA A 27 6.22 -9.55 12.77
C ALA A 27 4.71 -9.59 12.52
N MET A 28 4.21 -8.87 11.52
CA MET A 28 2.81 -8.92 11.11
C MET A 28 2.44 -10.28 10.53
N LEU A 29 3.30 -10.88 9.70
CA LEU A 29 3.09 -12.25 9.20
C LEU A 29 3.00 -13.25 10.35
N ASN A 30 4.02 -13.28 11.21
CA ASN A 30 4.07 -14.20 12.34
C ASN A 30 2.89 -14.01 13.31
N PHE A 31 2.35 -12.79 13.39
CA PHE A 31 1.18 -12.49 14.21
C PHE A 31 -0.09 -13.12 13.64
N VAL A 32 -0.30 -13.01 12.33
CA VAL A 32 -1.45 -13.62 11.64
C VAL A 32 -1.34 -15.14 11.60
N GLU A 33 -0.16 -15.69 11.33
CA GLU A 33 0.11 -17.14 11.35
C GLU A 33 -0.19 -17.77 12.73
N LYS A 34 -0.14 -16.98 13.80
CA LYS A 34 -0.47 -17.40 15.18
C LYS A 34 -1.92 -17.14 15.57
N GLY A 35 -2.79 -16.80 14.61
CA GLY A 35 -4.22 -16.55 14.83
C GLY A 35 -4.58 -15.11 15.20
N GLY A 36 -3.62 -14.17 15.09
CA GLY A 36 -3.91 -12.74 15.21
C GLY A 36 -4.62 -12.20 13.98
N ASN A 37 -5.38 -11.10 14.13
CA ASN A 37 -6.12 -10.48 13.05
C ASN A 37 -5.56 -9.09 12.75
N ILE A 38 -5.41 -8.73 11.47
CA ILE A 38 -4.96 -7.38 11.09
C ILE A 38 -6.06 -6.67 10.31
N ILE A 39 -6.31 -5.41 10.67
CA ILE A 39 -7.14 -4.48 9.91
C ILE A 39 -6.23 -3.43 9.29
N PHE A 40 -6.12 -3.47 7.96
CA PHE A 40 -5.42 -2.46 7.17
C PHE A 40 -6.40 -1.37 6.72
N ILE A 41 -6.12 -0.11 7.04
CA ILE A 41 -6.92 1.03 6.59
C ILE A 41 -5.97 1.98 5.84
N ALA A 42 -5.94 1.87 4.52
CA ALA A 42 -5.17 2.79 3.67
C ALA A 42 -6.06 3.97 3.25
N ASP A 43 -5.51 5.18 3.31
CA ASP A 43 -6.16 6.39 2.81
C ASP A 43 -6.07 6.49 1.27
N HIS A 44 -6.41 7.64 0.70
CA HIS A 44 -6.52 7.93 -0.73
C HIS A 44 -5.17 8.07 -1.47
N TYR A 45 -5.24 8.30 -2.78
CA TYR A 45 -4.09 8.69 -3.60
C TYR A 45 -3.50 10.03 -3.13
N ASN A 46 -2.17 10.17 -3.00
CA ASN A 46 -1.52 11.38 -2.47
C ASN A 46 -1.86 11.62 -0.98
N ALA A 47 -1.79 10.55 -0.19
CA ALA A 47 -2.04 10.55 1.25
C ALA A 47 -0.76 10.73 2.09
N ASP A 48 0.42 10.91 1.48
CA ASP A 48 1.64 11.24 2.23
C ASP A 48 1.49 12.54 3.06
N ARG A 49 1.25 12.40 4.37
CA ARG A 49 1.09 13.52 5.31
C ARG A 49 2.38 13.98 5.96
N ASN A 50 3.48 13.23 5.83
CA ASN A 50 4.76 13.54 6.49
C ASN A 50 5.90 13.81 5.51
N LEU A 51 5.58 13.89 4.21
CA LEU A 51 6.46 14.26 3.12
C LEU A 51 7.67 13.32 2.97
N ASN A 52 7.48 12.03 3.30
CA ASN A 52 8.53 11.02 3.20
C ASN A 52 8.52 10.23 1.88
N ARG A 53 7.66 10.63 0.92
CA ARG A 53 7.48 10.05 -0.42
C ARG A 53 6.67 8.76 -0.46
N PHE A 54 6.01 8.36 0.61
CA PHE A 54 5.18 7.16 0.65
C PHE A 54 3.73 7.50 0.97
N ASP A 55 2.84 7.15 0.04
CA ASP A 55 1.41 7.08 0.35
C ASP A 55 1.14 5.88 1.27
N SER A 56 0.10 5.97 2.10
CA SER A 56 -0.19 4.88 3.05
C SER A 56 -0.42 3.51 2.39
N SER A 57 -1.10 3.50 1.25
CA SER A 57 -1.26 2.30 0.43
C SER A 57 0.06 1.68 -0.04
N GLU A 58 1.09 2.50 -0.30
CA GLU A 58 2.41 2.06 -0.73
C GLU A 58 3.19 1.44 0.44
N VAL A 59 3.09 2.07 1.61
CA VAL A 59 3.61 1.52 2.88
C VAL A 59 3.03 0.14 3.13
N MET A 60 1.71 -0.04 2.97
CA MET A 60 1.04 -1.32 3.18
C MET A 60 1.40 -2.34 2.10
N ASN A 61 1.40 -1.96 0.83
CA ASN A 61 1.79 -2.84 -0.27
C ASN A 61 3.23 -3.34 -0.14
N GLY A 62 4.12 -2.54 0.47
CA GLY A 62 5.55 -2.87 0.62
C GLY A 62 6.44 -2.30 -0.49
N TYR A 63 5.90 -1.45 -1.37
CA TYR A 63 6.65 -0.82 -2.46
C TYR A 63 6.08 0.56 -2.79
N ARG A 64 6.95 1.43 -3.34
CA ARG A 64 6.58 2.76 -3.86
C ARG A 64 6.20 2.67 -5.34
N ARG A 65 5.09 3.30 -5.75
CA ARG A 65 4.64 3.32 -7.15
C ARG A 65 5.69 4.01 -8.02
N GLY A 66 6.01 3.41 -9.17
CA GLY A 66 7.03 3.95 -10.09
C GLY A 66 8.49 3.76 -9.64
N ALA A 67 8.70 3.11 -8.48
CA ALA A 67 9.99 2.85 -7.86
C ALA A 67 10.06 1.42 -7.28
N TYR A 68 9.49 0.45 -7.99
CA TYR A 68 9.45 -0.94 -7.52
C TYR A 68 10.86 -1.57 -7.47
N GLN A 69 11.67 -1.44 -8.53
CA GLN A 69 13.01 -2.04 -8.57
C GLN A 69 13.97 -1.38 -7.57
N ASP A 70 13.85 -0.06 -7.38
CA ASP A 70 14.63 0.71 -6.42
C ASP A 70 13.68 1.64 -5.65
N ILE A 71 13.35 1.24 -4.42
CA ILE A 71 12.45 2.02 -3.55
C ILE A 71 13.02 3.39 -3.19
N THR A 72 14.33 3.60 -3.40
CA THR A 72 15.03 4.85 -3.14
C THR A 72 15.17 5.75 -4.37
N LYS A 73 14.64 5.33 -5.52
CA LYS A 73 14.61 6.13 -6.74
C LYS A 73 14.06 7.53 -6.41
N ASP A 74 14.67 8.58 -6.98
CA ASP A 74 14.28 9.98 -6.80
C ASP A 74 14.34 10.55 -5.37
N LEU A 75 14.80 9.76 -4.39
CA LEU A 75 15.06 10.28 -3.04
C LEU A 75 16.38 11.06 -3.01
N THR A 76 16.45 12.11 -2.19
CA THR A 76 17.71 12.78 -1.86
C THR A 76 18.61 11.88 -1.02
N ASN A 77 19.89 12.22 -0.91
CA ASN A 77 20.82 11.47 -0.06
C ASN A 77 20.36 11.46 1.41
N GLU A 78 19.81 12.56 1.92
CA GLU A 78 19.29 12.67 3.28
C GLU A 78 18.08 11.75 3.49
N GLU A 79 17.13 11.74 2.53
CA GLU A 79 15.95 10.87 2.58
C GLU A 79 16.35 9.38 2.60
N LYS A 80 17.32 8.98 1.76
CA LYS A 80 17.84 7.60 1.70
C LYS A 80 18.44 7.11 3.01
N HIS A 81 19.15 7.99 3.71
CA HIS A 81 19.83 7.66 4.98
C HIS A 81 18.97 7.99 6.22
N SER A 82 17.71 8.38 6.03
CA SER A 82 16.79 8.70 7.10
C SER A 82 16.45 7.50 7.99
N LYS A 83 15.98 7.77 9.21
CA LYS A 83 15.49 6.73 10.13
C LYS A 83 14.29 5.96 9.58
N ALA A 84 13.49 6.59 8.73
CA ALA A 84 12.32 5.99 8.09
C ALA A 84 12.75 4.91 7.07
N MET A 85 13.76 5.18 6.26
CA MET A 85 14.22 4.27 5.20
C MET A 85 15.12 3.14 5.67
N ARG A 86 15.61 3.19 6.92
CA ARG A 86 16.51 2.16 7.46
C ARG A 86 15.85 0.77 7.47
N ASN A 87 16.42 -0.17 6.72
CA ASN A 87 15.96 -1.56 6.57
C ASN A 87 14.58 -1.71 5.91
N VAL A 88 14.20 -0.75 5.08
CA VAL A 88 13.08 -0.86 4.16
C VAL A 88 13.55 -1.60 2.91
N LYS A 89 12.75 -2.52 2.39
CA LYS A 89 13.01 -3.23 1.14
C LYS A 89 11.73 -3.23 0.32
N SER A 90 11.85 -2.94 -0.98
CA SER A 90 10.74 -3.09 -1.92
C SER A 90 10.34 -4.56 -2.06
N SER A 91 9.04 -4.84 -1.97
CA SER A 91 8.43 -6.12 -2.32
C SER A 91 6.93 -5.94 -2.53
N ASP A 92 6.27 -6.91 -3.15
CA ASP A 92 4.82 -6.92 -3.32
C ASP A 92 4.13 -7.55 -2.09
N TRP A 93 4.60 -7.17 -0.89
CA TRP A 93 4.41 -7.88 0.37
C TRP A 93 2.94 -8.16 0.70
N LEU A 94 2.06 -7.15 0.57
CA LEU A 94 0.64 -7.34 0.89
C LEU A 94 -0.01 -8.36 -0.06
N SER A 95 0.35 -8.30 -1.34
CA SER A 95 -0.17 -9.22 -2.36
C SER A 95 0.40 -10.62 -2.17
N GLU A 96 1.69 -10.75 -1.86
CA GLU A 96 2.39 -12.01 -1.66
C GLU A 96 1.88 -12.80 -0.46
N HIS A 97 1.46 -12.11 0.61
CA HIS A 97 1.09 -12.76 1.87
C HIS A 97 -0.40 -12.74 2.20
N PHE A 98 -1.15 -11.79 1.66
CA PHE A 98 -2.59 -11.64 1.95
C PHE A 98 -3.47 -11.69 0.69
N GLY A 99 -2.88 -11.80 -0.51
CA GLY A 99 -3.63 -11.87 -1.77
C GLY A 99 -4.36 -10.58 -2.15
N VAL A 100 -4.09 -9.47 -1.46
CA VAL A 100 -4.74 -8.17 -1.69
C VAL A 100 -3.71 -7.09 -1.97
N ARG A 101 -4.13 -6.04 -2.69
CA ARG A 101 -3.25 -4.93 -3.07
C ARG A 101 -4.06 -3.66 -3.26
N PHE A 102 -3.55 -2.55 -2.73
CA PHE A 102 -4.08 -1.23 -3.05
C PHE A 102 -3.55 -0.79 -4.41
N ARG A 103 -4.45 -0.44 -5.33
CA ARG A 103 -4.10 0.14 -6.63
C ARG A 103 -4.98 1.34 -6.91
N TYR A 104 -4.36 2.42 -7.33
CA TYR A 104 -5.07 3.56 -7.91
C TYR A 104 -4.84 3.50 -9.40
N ASN A 105 -5.93 3.37 -10.14
CA ASN A 105 -5.96 3.62 -11.56
C ASN A 105 -6.63 4.98 -11.72
N ALA A 106 -5.90 5.97 -12.21
CA ALA A 106 -6.51 7.13 -12.80
C ALA A 106 -6.61 6.85 -14.29
N LEU A 107 -7.83 6.79 -14.82
CA LEU A 107 -8.03 6.97 -16.25
C LEU A 107 -7.73 8.45 -16.50
N GLY A 108 -6.81 8.75 -17.43
CA GLY A 108 -6.60 10.13 -17.89
C GLY A 108 -7.76 10.57 -18.78
N ASP A 109 -7.53 11.57 -19.63
CA ASP A 109 -8.46 11.89 -20.71
C ASP A 109 -8.46 10.73 -21.72
N LEU A 110 -9.55 9.96 -21.72
CA LEU A 110 -9.74 8.83 -22.62
C LEU A 110 -10.93 9.11 -23.53
N ASN A 111 -10.68 9.14 -24.84
CA ASN A 111 -11.74 8.92 -25.82
C ASN A 111 -11.83 7.41 -26.05
N THR A 112 -13.00 6.81 -25.82
CA THR A 112 -13.22 5.39 -26.05
C THR A 112 -14.49 5.17 -26.83
N GLN A 113 -14.39 4.41 -27.92
CA GLN A 113 -15.56 3.98 -28.68
C GLN A 113 -16.19 2.71 -28.09
N ASN A 114 -15.50 2.05 -27.15
CA ASN A 114 -15.92 0.80 -26.53
C ASN A 114 -16.21 1.01 -25.05
N ILE A 115 -17.39 1.57 -24.77
CA ILE A 115 -17.97 1.61 -23.43
C ILE A 115 -18.82 0.34 -23.26
N VAL A 116 -18.47 -0.50 -22.29
CA VAL A 116 -19.27 -1.70 -21.96
C VAL A 116 -20.66 -1.29 -21.45
N SER A 117 -21.67 -2.13 -21.68
CA SER A 117 -23.05 -1.84 -21.25
C SER A 117 -23.14 -1.65 -19.74
N SER A 118 -24.13 -0.88 -19.25
CA SER A 118 -24.30 -0.65 -17.81
C SER A 118 -24.60 -1.94 -17.05
N SER A 119 -25.29 -2.90 -17.66
CA SER A 119 -25.55 -4.23 -17.07
C SER A 119 -24.27 -5.06 -16.90
N ASP A 120 -23.30 -4.91 -17.81
CA ASP A 120 -22.02 -5.63 -17.75
C ASP A 120 -20.99 -4.93 -16.85
N SER A 121 -21.29 -3.70 -16.41
CA SER A 121 -20.40 -2.85 -15.62
C SER A 121 -20.94 -2.51 -14.23
N PHE A 122 -21.95 -3.24 -13.75
CA PHE A 122 -22.59 -2.97 -12.45
C PHE A 122 -23.14 -1.55 -12.32
N GLY A 123 -23.64 -0.97 -13.43
CA GLY A 123 -24.21 0.37 -13.50
C GLY A 123 -23.19 1.49 -13.65
N ILE A 124 -21.88 1.20 -13.59
CA ILE A 124 -20.84 2.25 -13.55
C ILE A 124 -20.77 3.02 -14.88
N THR A 125 -21.22 2.43 -15.99
CA THR A 125 -21.26 3.09 -17.31
C THR A 125 -22.62 3.73 -17.65
N GLU A 126 -23.58 3.80 -16.71
CA GLU A 126 -24.85 4.47 -16.96
C GLU A 126 -24.65 5.98 -17.17
N GLY A 127 -25.14 6.52 -18.29
CA GLY A 127 -24.99 7.93 -18.66
C GLY A 127 -23.56 8.35 -19.06
N VAL A 128 -22.64 7.41 -19.20
CA VAL A 128 -21.28 7.68 -19.68
C VAL A 128 -21.27 7.72 -21.21
N HIS A 129 -20.80 8.83 -21.77
CA HIS A 129 -20.63 9.05 -23.20
C HIS A 129 -19.19 9.49 -23.49
N SER A 130 -18.64 9.09 -24.64
CA SER A 130 -17.34 9.55 -25.14
C SER A 130 -17.45 10.79 -26.00
#